data_AF-A0A0G2JM44-F1
#
_entry.id   AF-A0A0G2JM44-F1
#
_cell.length_a   1.000
_cell.length_b   1.000
_cell.length_c   1.000
_cell.angle_alpha   90.00
_cell.angle_beta   90.00
_cell.angle_gamma   90.00
#
_symmetry.space_group_name_H-M   'P 1'
#
loop_
_entity.id
_entity.type
_entity.pdbx_description
1 polymer ?
#
loop_
_entity_poly.entity_id
_entity_poly.type
_entity_poly.pdbx_seq_one_letter_code
_entity_poly.pdbx_strand_id
1 'polypeptide(L)'
;MSSTLPALLCVGLCLSQRISAQQQTLPKPFIWAEPHFMVPKEKQVTICCQGNYGAVEYQLHFEGSLFAVDRPKPPERINKVQFYIPDMNSRMAGQYSCIYRVGELWSEPSNLLDLVVTEMYDTPTLSVHPGPEVISGEKVTFYCRLDTATSMFLLLKEGRSSHVQRGYGKVQAEFPLGPVTTAHRGTYRCFGSYNNHAWSFPSEPVKLLVTGDIENTSLAPEDPTFP
;
A
#
# COMPACT_ATOMS: atom_id res chain seq x y z
N MET A 1 58.84 -36.48 -25.69
CA MET A 1 58.82 -35.75 -24.40
C MET A 1 57.61 -34.85 -24.44
N SER A 2 56.55 -35.25 -23.74
CA SER A 2 55.19 -34.76 -23.92
C SER A 2 55.00 -33.36 -23.33
N SER A 3 54.40 -32.47 -24.12
CA SER A 3 54.12 -31.07 -23.80
C SER A 3 53.05 -30.96 -22.70
N THR A 4 53.48 -30.74 -21.45
CA THR A 4 52.60 -30.51 -20.28
C THR A 4 52.37 -29.02 -19.99
N LEU A 5 52.98 -28.11 -20.75
CA LEU A 5 52.84 -26.66 -20.56
C LEU A 5 51.45 -26.05 -20.86
N PRO A 6 50.60 -26.56 -21.79
CA PRO A 6 49.33 -25.87 -22.09
C PRO A 6 48.25 -26.10 -21.02
N ALA A 7 48.37 -27.16 -20.22
CA ALA A 7 47.39 -27.50 -19.19
C ALA A 7 47.49 -26.57 -17.95
N LEU A 8 48.70 -26.12 -17.59
CA LEU A 8 48.92 -25.24 -16.44
C LEU A 8 48.41 -23.80 -16.67
N LEU A 9 48.47 -23.31 -17.91
CA LEU A 9 47.93 -21.99 -18.30
C LEU A 9 46.39 -21.95 -18.23
N CYS A 10 45.71 -23.04 -18.61
CA CYS A 10 44.26 -23.15 -18.45
C CYS A 10 43.81 -23.19 -16.99
N VAL A 11 44.55 -23.87 -16.11
CA VAL A 11 44.21 -23.94 -14.67
C VAL A 11 44.40 -22.58 -13.99
N GLY A 12 45.46 -21.82 -14.36
CA GLY A 12 45.69 -20.45 -13.87
C GLY A 12 44.61 -19.45 -14.31
N LEU A 13 44.11 -19.57 -15.55
CA LEU A 13 43.04 -18.70 -16.08
C LEU A 13 41.64 -19.08 -15.53
N CYS A 14 41.39 -20.34 -15.19
CA CYS A 14 40.14 -20.75 -14.57
C CYS A 14 40.05 -20.38 -13.07
N LEU A 15 41.19 -20.27 -12.38
CA LEU A 15 41.23 -19.78 -11.00
C LEU A 15 41.10 -18.24 -10.92
N SER A 16 41.52 -17.49 -11.94
CA SER A 16 41.30 -16.03 -12.00
C SER A 16 39.86 -15.65 -12.34
N GLN A 17 39.10 -16.52 -13.01
CA GLN A 17 37.69 -16.31 -13.33
C GLN A 17 36.72 -16.70 -12.20
N ARG A 18 37.20 -17.38 -11.14
CA ARG A 18 36.39 -17.73 -9.96
C ARG A 18 36.35 -16.66 -8.87
N ILE A 19 37.04 -15.53 -9.05
CA ILE A 19 36.61 -14.27 -8.44
C ILE A 19 35.57 -13.67 -9.39
N SER A 20 34.47 -14.40 -9.59
CA SER A 20 33.24 -13.76 -10.05
C SER A 20 32.95 -12.74 -8.97
N ALA A 21 33.18 -11.47 -9.29
CA ALA A 21 32.88 -10.35 -8.42
C ALA A 21 31.44 -10.54 -7.94
N GLN A 22 31.29 -11.04 -6.72
CA GLN A 22 30.02 -10.99 -6.01
C GLN A 22 29.83 -9.51 -5.73
N GLN A 23 29.26 -8.80 -6.71
CA GLN A 23 29.10 -7.36 -6.70
C GLN A 23 28.28 -7.07 -5.45
N GLN A 24 28.94 -6.53 -4.43
CA GLN A 24 28.33 -6.22 -3.15
C GLN A 24 27.09 -5.38 -3.45
N THR A 25 25.93 -5.96 -3.21
CA THR A 25 24.63 -5.40 -3.55
C THR A 25 23.97 -5.07 -2.24
N LEU A 26 23.67 -3.80 -2.03
CA LEU A 26 23.00 -3.33 -0.83
C LEU A 26 21.55 -3.84 -0.81
N PRO A 27 21.00 -4.23 0.36
CA PRO A 27 19.62 -4.69 0.43
C PRO A 27 18.65 -3.60 -0.01
N LYS A 28 17.62 -3.99 -0.74
CA LYS A 28 16.55 -3.10 -1.22
C LYS A 28 15.90 -2.35 -0.06
N PRO A 29 15.78 -1.01 -0.12
CA PRO A 29 15.07 -0.26 0.89
C PRO A 29 13.55 -0.48 0.81
N PHE A 30 12.86 -0.18 1.91
CA PHE A 30 11.41 -0.24 2.01
C PHE A 30 10.85 1.13 2.39
N ILE A 31 9.80 1.57 1.68
CA ILE A 31 9.17 2.88 1.88
C ILE A 31 7.68 2.72 2.24
N TRP A 32 7.20 3.54 3.16
CA TRP A 32 5.79 3.59 3.57
C TRP A 32 5.42 4.96 4.15
N ALA A 33 4.11 5.21 4.31
CA ALA A 33 3.58 6.43 4.93
C ALA A 33 2.99 6.15 6.31
N GLU A 34 3.19 7.08 7.24
CA GLU A 34 2.57 7.10 8.57
C GLU A 34 1.74 8.39 8.72
N PRO A 35 0.44 8.32 9.10
CA PRO A 35 -0.31 7.12 9.51
C PRO A 35 -0.73 6.21 8.34
N HIS A 36 -0.96 6.77 7.15
CA HIS A 36 -1.28 6.04 5.92
C HIS A 36 -1.13 6.96 4.70
N PHE A 37 -1.31 6.41 3.50
CA PHE A 37 -1.06 7.11 2.23
C PHE A 37 -2.14 8.12 1.80
N MET A 38 -3.34 8.04 2.38
CA MET A 38 -4.43 9.00 2.16
C MET A 38 -4.26 10.19 3.11
N VAL A 39 -3.93 11.36 2.60
CA VAL A 39 -3.58 12.51 3.45
C VAL A 39 -4.51 13.67 3.12
N PRO A 40 -5.36 14.12 4.06
CA PRO A 40 -6.20 15.27 3.80
C PRO A 40 -5.36 16.52 3.52
N LYS A 41 -5.87 17.40 2.66
CA LYS A 41 -5.26 18.70 2.38
C LYS A 41 -4.95 19.44 3.68
N GLU A 42 -3.81 20.12 3.75
CA GLU A 42 -3.34 20.86 4.94
C GLU A 42 -3.05 19.99 6.17
N LYS A 43 -3.02 18.66 6.03
CA LYS A 43 -2.58 17.74 7.08
C LYS A 43 -1.17 17.23 6.83
N GLN A 44 -0.60 16.69 7.89
CA GLN A 44 0.76 16.18 7.89
C GLN A 44 0.82 14.69 7.58
N VAL A 45 1.93 14.25 6.99
CA VAL A 45 2.27 12.83 6.81
C VAL A 45 3.78 12.65 6.97
N THR A 46 4.20 11.49 7.48
CA THR A 46 5.61 11.10 7.51
C THR A 46 5.86 9.97 6.54
N ILE A 47 6.75 10.19 5.59
CA ILE A 47 7.26 9.13 4.71
C ILE A 47 8.47 8.50 5.40
N CYS A 48 8.39 7.21 5.66
CA CYS A 48 9.45 6.44 6.27
C CYS A 48 10.23 5.68 5.19
N CYS A 49 11.56 5.70 5.28
CA CYS A 49 12.42 4.87 4.45
C CYS A 49 13.34 4.05 5.33
N GLN A 50 13.26 2.72 5.19
CA GLN A 50 14.13 1.77 5.86
C GLN A 50 15.13 1.21 4.85
N GLY A 51 16.41 1.38 5.14
CA GLY A 51 17.53 0.85 4.37
C GLY A 51 18.35 -0.10 5.22
N ASN A 52 19.64 0.20 5.37
CA ASN A 52 20.56 -0.63 6.14
C ASN A 52 21.29 0.19 7.22
N TYR A 53 21.76 -0.48 8.27
CA TYR A 53 22.66 0.13 9.25
C TYR A 53 23.97 0.58 8.59
N GLY A 54 24.53 1.70 9.05
CA GLY A 54 25.74 2.28 8.48
C GLY A 54 25.50 3.10 7.20
N ALA A 55 24.24 3.27 6.79
CA ALA A 55 23.89 4.16 5.70
C ALA A 55 24.17 5.63 6.08
N VAL A 56 24.98 6.29 5.27
CA VAL A 56 25.45 7.66 5.51
C VAL A 56 24.55 8.71 4.87
N GLU A 57 23.68 8.29 3.95
CA GLU A 57 22.76 9.16 3.22
C GLU A 57 21.53 8.38 2.74
N TYR A 58 20.37 9.01 2.85
CA TYR A 58 19.09 8.57 2.29
C TYR A 58 18.54 9.66 1.41
N GLN A 59 17.98 9.31 0.26
CA GLN A 59 17.30 10.23 -0.63
C GLN A 59 15.88 9.77 -0.88
N LEU A 60 14.95 10.69 -0.70
CA LEU A 60 13.55 10.54 -1.10
C LEU A 60 13.38 11.17 -2.48
N HIS A 61 12.85 10.40 -3.42
CA HIS A 61 12.55 10.84 -4.78
C HIS A 61 11.03 10.92 -4.96
N PHE A 62 10.57 11.94 -5.66
CA PHE A 62 9.17 12.20 -6.01
C PHE A 62 9.07 12.40 -7.51
N GLU A 63 8.27 11.58 -8.20
CA GLU A 63 8.12 11.63 -9.67
C GLU A 63 9.48 11.66 -10.41
N GLY A 64 10.43 10.84 -9.94
CA GLY A 64 11.78 10.71 -10.49
C GLY A 64 12.75 11.85 -10.12
N SER A 65 12.31 12.86 -9.38
CA SER A 65 13.14 14.00 -8.95
C SER A 65 13.52 13.89 -7.47
N LEU A 66 14.70 14.40 -7.11
CA LEU A 66 15.12 14.47 -5.71
C LEU A 66 14.19 15.39 -4.91
N PHE A 67 13.54 14.86 -3.88
CA PHE A 67 12.61 15.60 -3.02
C PHE A 67 13.28 16.04 -1.71
N ALA A 68 13.96 15.11 -1.03
CA ALA A 68 14.62 15.37 0.25
C ALA A 68 15.82 14.44 0.46
N VAL A 69 16.74 14.86 1.32
CA VAL A 69 17.94 14.10 1.70
C VAL A 69 18.05 14.07 3.22
N ASP A 70 18.34 12.90 3.78
CA ASP A 70 18.67 12.72 5.19
C ASP A 70 20.08 12.12 5.31
N ARG A 71 20.84 12.56 6.32
CA ARG A 71 22.21 12.09 6.59
C ARG A 71 22.31 11.70 8.07
N PRO A 72 22.02 10.43 8.42
CA PRO A 72 21.97 9.98 9.81
C PRO A 72 23.32 10.14 10.53
N LYS A 73 23.26 10.57 11.80
CA LYS A 73 24.43 10.71 12.67
C LYS A 73 24.08 10.26 14.11
N PRO A 74 24.72 9.21 14.67
CA PRO A 74 25.69 8.31 14.03
C PRO A 74 25.00 7.28 13.09
N PRO A 75 25.56 6.96 11.91
CA PRO A 75 24.92 6.08 10.93
C PRO A 75 24.86 4.61 11.37
N GLU A 76 25.74 4.16 12.28
CA GLU A 76 25.86 2.75 12.69
C GLU A 76 24.64 2.22 13.45
N ARG A 77 23.83 3.12 14.01
CA ARG A 77 22.64 2.78 14.82
C ARG A 77 21.32 3.04 14.11
N ILE A 78 21.37 3.64 12.92
CA ILE A 78 20.18 4.08 12.19
C ILE A 78 20.09 3.28 10.90
N ASN A 79 18.96 2.60 10.72
CA ASN A 79 18.61 1.92 9.47
C ASN A 79 17.30 2.46 8.87
N LYS A 80 16.67 3.46 9.50
CA LYS A 80 15.41 4.07 9.08
C LYS A 80 15.50 5.59 9.24
N VAL A 81 15.04 6.33 8.23
CA VAL A 81 14.88 7.79 8.27
C VAL A 81 13.42 8.18 8.04
N GLN A 82 13.08 9.42 8.41
CA GLN A 82 11.74 9.96 8.31
C GLN A 82 11.74 11.30 7.58
N PHE A 83 10.92 11.41 6.54
CA PHE A 83 10.70 12.63 5.79
C PHE A 83 9.31 13.17 6.12
N TYR A 84 9.28 14.31 6.79
CA TYR A 84 8.05 14.92 7.28
C TYR A 84 7.49 15.92 6.27
N ILE A 85 6.23 15.75 5.89
CA ILE A 85 5.47 16.68 5.06
C ILE A 85 4.43 17.34 5.97
N PRO A 86 4.59 18.62 6.36
CA PRO A 86 3.71 19.28 7.33
C PRO A 86 2.33 19.65 6.79
N ASP A 87 2.25 20.02 5.51
CA ASP A 87 1.06 20.62 4.90
C ASP A 87 0.84 20.02 3.51
N MET A 88 0.03 18.95 3.45
CA MET A 88 -0.24 18.22 2.22
C MET A 88 -1.02 19.06 1.20
N ASN A 89 -0.61 18.99 -0.06
CA ASN A 89 -1.31 19.59 -1.19
C ASN A 89 -1.18 18.74 -2.46
N SER A 90 -1.96 19.08 -3.48
CA SER A 90 -2.03 18.30 -4.72
C SER A 90 -0.73 18.22 -5.53
N ARG A 91 0.24 19.13 -5.32
CA ARG A 91 1.55 19.06 -5.98
C ARG A 91 2.49 18.03 -5.36
N MET A 92 2.16 17.53 -4.17
CA MET A 92 2.91 16.49 -3.45
C MET A 92 2.17 15.15 -3.44
N ALA A 93 1.05 15.06 -4.13
CA ALA A 93 0.35 13.80 -4.36
C ALA A 93 0.91 13.15 -5.63
N GLY A 94 1.32 11.88 -5.52
CA GLY A 94 2.04 11.20 -6.59
C GLY A 94 2.90 10.06 -6.06
N GLN A 95 3.85 9.63 -6.88
CA GLN A 95 4.67 8.47 -6.62
C GLN A 95 6.02 8.82 -5.98
N TYR A 96 6.29 8.18 -4.84
CA TYR A 96 7.54 8.29 -4.10
C TYR A 96 8.34 7.00 -4.14
N SER A 97 9.67 7.14 -4.12
CA SER A 97 10.61 6.04 -3.90
C SER A 97 11.80 6.54 -3.09
N CYS A 98 12.56 5.62 -2.50
CA CYS A 98 13.73 5.95 -1.70
C CYS A 98 14.94 5.11 -2.11
N ILE A 99 16.12 5.71 -2.02
CA ILE A 99 17.43 5.07 -2.16
C ILE A 99 18.32 5.49 -1.00
N TYR A 100 19.33 4.68 -0.66
CA TYR A 100 20.32 5.03 0.35
C TYR A 100 21.73 4.65 -0.08
N ARG A 101 22.72 5.19 0.62
CA ARG A 101 24.14 5.00 0.34
C ARG A 101 24.91 4.52 1.57
N VAL A 102 25.77 3.51 1.39
CA VAL A 102 26.74 3.03 2.39
C VAL A 102 28.14 3.15 1.76
N GLY A 103 29.03 3.93 2.39
CA GLY A 103 30.28 4.32 1.72
C GLY A 103 29.98 5.04 0.41
N GLU A 104 30.53 4.55 -0.71
CA GLU A 104 30.27 5.13 -2.05
C GLU A 104 29.18 4.38 -2.85
N LEU A 105 28.62 3.30 -2.30
CA LEU A 105 27.69 2.42 -3.00
C LEU A 105 26.24 2.81 -2.72
N TRP A 106 25.44 2.97 -3.78
CA TRP A 106 23.99 3.20 -3.71
C TRP A 106 23.19 1.90 -3.79
N SER A 107 22.07 1.86 -3.08
CA SER A 107 21.08 0.78 -3.20
C SER A 107 20.28 0.88 -4.50
N GLU A 108 19.58 -0.20 -4.86
CA GLU A 108 18.44 -0.08 -5.79
C GLU A 108 17.29 0.76 -5.16
N PRO A 109 16.35 1.28 -5.97
CA PRO A 109 15.15 1.98 -5.47
C PRO A 109 14.23 1.08 -4.65
N SER A 110 13.52 1.64 -3.69
CA SER A 110 12.51 0.94 -2.88
C SER A 110 11.30 0.45 -3.69
N ASN A 111 10.32 -0.15 -3.01
CA ASN A 111 8.95 -0.19 -3.54
C ASN A 111 8.44 1.24 -3.83
N LEU A 112 7.39 1.35 -4.64
CA LEU A 112 6.73 2.62 -4.92
C LEU A 112 5.67 2.90 -3.85
N LEU A 113 5.56 4.16 -3.44
CA LEU A 113 4.53 4.66 -2.52
C LEU A 113 3.72 5.73 -3.24
N ASP A 114 2.46 5.42 -3.57
CA ASP A 114 1.51 6.42 -4.08
C ASP A 114 0.86 7.17 -2.92
N LEU A 115 1.30 8.41 -2.69
CA LEU A 115 0.60 9.33 -1.79
C LEU A 115 -0.55 10.00 -2.51
N VAL A 116 -1.70 10.08 -1.83
CA VAL A 116 -2.88 10.75 -2.36
C VAL A 116 -3.33 11.86 -1.43
N VAL A 117 -3.76 12.97 -2.01
CA VAL A 117 -4.41 14.06 -1.27
C VAL A 117 -5.93 13.84 -1.27
N THR A 118 -6.56 13.93 -0.10
CA THR A 118 -8.03 13.88 0.04
C THR A 118 -8.58 15.25 0.46
N GLU A 119 -9.90 15.36 0.59
CA GLU A 119 -10.58 16.63 0.94
C GLU A 119 -10.40 17.71 -0.13
N MET A 120 -10.38 17.29 -1.39
CA MET A 120 -10.38 18.21 -2.54
C MET A 120 -11.81 18.50 -2.97
N TYR A 121 -12.16 19.78 -3.09
CA TYR A 121 -13.38 20.28 -3.72
C TYR A 121 -14.69 19.70 -3.11
N ASP A 122 -15.35 18.76 -3.78
CA ASP A 122 -16.74 18.36 -3.48
C ASP A 122 -16.83 17.13 -2.57
N THR A 123 -18.04 16.82 -2.09
CA THR A 123 -18.35 15.63 -1.26
C THR A 123 -19.28 14.67 -2.01
N PRO A 124 -18.92 13.38 -2.17
CA PRO A 124 -19.76 12.37 -2.80
C PRO A 124 -20.86 11.88 -1.85
N THR A 125 -21.91 11.28 -2.42
CA THR A 125 -22.94 10.57 -1.64
C THR A 125 -22.70 9.06 -1.69
N LEU A 126 -22.74 8.40 -0.53
CA LEU A 126 -22.65 6.96 -0.39
C LEU A 126 -24.01 6.39 -0.01
N SER A 127 -24.45 5.35 -0.73
CA SER A 127 -25.64 4.56 -0.39
C SER A 127 -25.35 3.07 -0.48
N VAL A 128 -26.23 2.25 0.09
CA VAL A 128 -26.07 0.80 0.18
C VAL A 128 -27.39 0.10 -0.10
N HIS A 129 -27.34 -1.00 -0.86
CA HIS A 129 -28.47 -1.86 -1.15
C HIS A 129 -28.18 -3.28 -0.62
N PRO A 130 -29.17 -4.00 -0.04
CA PRO A 130 -30.58 -3.58 0.16
C PRO A 130 -30.78 -2.57 1.30
N GLY A 131 -29.79 -2.44 2.19
CA GLY A 131 -29.81 -1.49 3.29
C GLY A 131 -28.55 -1.63 4.16
N PRO A 132 -28.43 -0.82 5.22
CA PRO A 132 -27.29 -0.85 6.12
C PRO A 132 -27.35 -2.00 7.14
N GLU A 133 -28.51 -2.65 7.31
CA GLU A 133 -28.72 -3.78 8.21
C GLU A 133 -29.16 -4.99 7.39
N VAL A 134 -28.36 -6.06 7.44
CA VAL A 134 -28.57 -7.28 6.64
C VAL A 134 -28.24 -8.52 7.45
N ILE A 135 -28.66 -9.69 6.98
CA ILE A 135 -28.23 -10.99 7.51
C ILE A 135 -27.06 -11.57 6.70
N SER A 136 -26.27 -12.43 7.32
CA SER A 136 -25.16 -13.14 6.66
C SER A 136 -25.70 -13.96 5.47
N GLY A 137 -25.01 -13.88 4.33
CA GLY A 137 -25.40 -14.48 3.07
C GLY A 137 -26.13 -13.53 2.11
N GLU A 138 -26.65 -12.38 2.57
CA GLU A 138 -27.26 -11.38 1.70
C GLU A 138 -26.23 -10.70 0.79
N LYS A 139 -26.65 -10.35 -0.43
CA LYS A 139 -25.79 -9.63 -1.37
C LYS A 139 -25.88 -8.13 -1.10
N VAL A 140 -24.74 -7.53 -0.75
CA VAL A 140 -24.64 -6.09 -0.51
C VAL A 140 -23.87 -5.40 -1.62
N THR A 141 -24.36 -4.26 -2.07
CA THR A 141 -23.67 -3.37 -3.02
C THR A 141 -23.69 -1.95 -2.50
N PHE A 142 -22.53 -1.30 -2.46
CA PHE A 142 -22.41 0.13 -2.20
C PHE A 142 -22.42 0.92 -3.50
N TYR A 143 -22.97 2.13 -3.47
CA TYR A 143 -23.03 3.05 -4.59
C TYR A 143 -22.46 4.39 -4.16
N CYS A 144 -21.39 4.81 -4.83
CA CYS A 144 -20.77 6.13 -4.61
C CYS A 144 -21.05 7.02 -5.80
N ARG A 145 -21.61 8.21 -5.56
CA ARG A 145 -22.02 9.14 -6.62
C ARG A 145 -21.41 10.52 -6.41
N LEU A 146 -20.82 11.08 -7.47
CA LEU A 146 -20.34 12.46 -7.53
C LEU A 146 -20.31 12.93 -8.99
N ASP A 147 -21.14 13.91 -9.34
CA ASP A 147 -21.32 14.36 -10.73
C ASP A 147 -20.08 15.09 -11.28
N THR A 148 -19.26 15.68 -10.42
CA THR A 148 -18.07 16.49 -10.76
C THR A 148 -16.77 15.70 -10.79
N ALA A 149 -16.80 14.41 -10.41
CA ALA A 149 -15.63 13.55 -10.41
C ALA A 149 -15.25 13.07 -11.82
N THR A 150 -14.06 12.50 -11.94
CA THR A 150 -13.71 11.60 -13.05
C THR A 150 -14.48 10.28 -12.92
N SER A 151 -14.20 9.33 -13.81
CA SER A 151 -14.83 8.02 -13.74
C SER A 151 -14.33 7.13 -12.61
N MET A 152 -13.30 7.53 -11.85
CA MET A 152 -12.71 6.72 -10.79
C MET A 152 -13.28 7.10 -9.42
N PHE A 153 -13.76 6.09 -8.70
CA PHE A 153 -14.30 6.18 -7.35
C PHE A 153 -13.60 5.20 -6.43
N LEU A 154 -13.62 5.49 -5.12
CA LEU A 154 -13.02 4.63 -4.10
C LEU A 154 -13.98 4.38 -2.95
N LEU A 155 -13.97 3.15 -2.43
CA LEU A 155 -14.70 2.76 -1.23
C LEU A 155 -13.70 2.35 -0.15
N LEU A 156 -13.66 3.12 0.93
CA LEU A 156 -12.87 2.85 2.12
C LEU A 156 -13.73 2.13 3.16
N LYS A 157 -13.28 0.95 3.59
CA LYS A 157 -13.72 0.36 4.86
C LYS A 157 -12.80 0.88 5.96
N GLU A 158 -13.35 1.44 7.03
CA GLU A 158 -12.56 2.00 8.13
C GLU A 158 -12.26 0.98 9.24
N GLY A 159 -11.28 1.31 10.07
CA GLY A 159 -10.93 0.54 11.26
C GLY A 159 -9.85 -0.51 11.01
N ARG A 160 -9.86 -1.59 11.81
CA ARG A 160 -8.76 -2.56 11.87
C ARG A 160 -8.56 -3.35 10.56
N SER A 161 -9.63 -3.60 9.82
CA SER A 161 -9.60 -4.25 8.50
C SER A 161 -9.67 -3.18 7.40
N SER A 162 -8.93 -2.09 7.54
CA SER A 162 -8.99 -0.97 6.61
C SER A 162 -8.51 -1.39 5.22
N HIS A 163 -9.34 -1.11 4.22
CA HIS A 163 -9.07 -1.47 2.83
C HIS A 163 -9.80 -0.50 1.91
N VAL A 164 -9.13 -0.14 0.81
CA VAL A 164 -9.66 0.73 -0.23
C VAL A 164 -9.93 -0.10 -1.49
N GLN A 165 -11.19 -0.13 -1.93
CA GLN A 165 -11.58 -0.67 -3.23
C GLN A 165 -11.64 0.45 -4.26
N ARG A 166 -11.29 0.15 -5.50
CA ARG A 166 -11.42 1.07 -6.64
C ARG A 166 -12.55 0.60 -7.55
N GLY A 167 -13.45 1.51 -7.88
CA GLY A 167 -14.56 1.29 -8.79
C GLY A 167 -14.56 2.34 -9.90
N TYR A 168 -15.24 2.03 -11.01
CA TYR A 168 -15.33 2.92 -12.16
C TYR A 168 -16.76 3.11 -12.61
N GLY A 169 -17.13 4.34 -12.98
CA GLY A 169 -18.45 4.68 -13.50
C GLY A 169 -18.54 6.18 -13.83
N LYS A 170 -19.45 6.58 -14.72
CA LYS A 170 -19.46 7.95 -15.27
C LYS A 170 -19.84 9.04 -14.24
N VAL A 171 -20.77 8.73 -13.36
CA VAL A 171 -21.35 9.62 -12.34
C VAL A 171 -21.45 8.89 -11.01
N GLN A 172 -21.70 7.59 -11.09
CA GLN A 172 -21.82 6.69 -9.97
C GLN A 172 -21.01 5.43 -10.27
N ALA A 173 -20.30 4.91 -9.26
CA ALA A 173 -19.67 3.60 -9.28
C ALA A 173 -20.34 2.66 -8.28
N GLU A 174 -20.33 1.38 -8.63
CA GLU A 174 -20.89 0.30 -7.82
C GLU A 174 -19.75 -0.54 -7.20
N PHE A 175 -19.93 -0.94 -5.95
CA PHE A 175 -19.00 -1.76 -5.20
C PHE A 175 -19.75 -2.97 -4.63
N PRO A 176 -19.90 -4.04 -5.43
CA PRO A 176 -20.56 -5.26 -4.97
C PRO A 176 -19.65 -6.00 -3.98
N LEU A 177 -20.10 -6.17 -2.74
CA LEU A 177 -19.45 -7.06 -1.77
C LEU A 177 -19.85 -8.53 -1.98
N GLY A 178 -20.96 -8.77 -2.69
CA GLY A 178 -21.54 -10.10 -2.83
C GLY A 178 -22.15 -10.57 -1.50
N PRO A 179 -22.28 -11.90 -1.30
CA PRO A 179 -22.80 -12.48 -0.06
C PRO A 179 -21.93 -12.08 1.15
N VAL A 180 -22.49 -11.29 2.07
CA VAL A 180 -21.74 -10.76 3.21
C VAL A 180 -21.69 -11.75 4.38
N THR A 181 -20.75 -11.49 5.28
CA THR A 181 -20.55 -12.21 6.55
C THR A 181 -20.26 -11.18 7.64
N THR A 182 -20.17 -11.61 8.91
CA THR A 182 -19.81 -10.73 10.03
C THR A 182 -18.46 -10.03 9.85
N ALA A 183 -17.54 -10.58 9.04
CA ALA A 183 -16.28 -9.94 8.67
C ALA A 183 -16.45 -8.66 7.83
N HIS A 184 -17.59 -8.50 7.16
CA HIS A 184 -17.93 -7.31 6.37
C HIS A 184 -18.51 -6.18 7.21
N ARG A 185 -18.81 -6.40 8.50
CA ARG A 185 -19.21 -5.31 9.41
C ARG A 185 -18.16 -4.19 9.41
N GLY A 186 -18.60 -2.95 9.47
CA GLY A 186 -17.71 -1.80 9.52
C GLY A 186 -18.37 -0.49 9.10
N THR A 187 -17.61 0.59 9.23
CA THR A 187 -17.98 1.90 8.70
C THR A 187 -17.34 2.06 7.34
N TYR A 188 -18.13 2.49 6.35
CA TYR A 188 -17.70 2.70 4.99
C TYR A 188 -17.85 4.17 4.62
N ARG A 189 -16.86 4.71 3.91
CA ARG A 189 -16.90 6.02 3.27
C ARG A 189 -16.42 5.90 1.83
N CYS A 190 -16.91 6.75 0.95
CA CYS A 190 -16.47 6.75 -0.43
C CYS A 190 -15.89 8.10 -0.86
N PHE A 191 -15.11 8.06 -1.94
CA PHE A 191 -14.45 9.20 -2.54
C PHE A 191 -14.73 9.19 -4.04
N GLY A 192 -14.99 10.36 -4.62
CA GLY A 192 -14.73 10.60 -6.04
C GLY A 192 -13.28 11.05 -6.23
N SER A 193 -12.82 11.10 -7.47
CA SER A 193 -11.46 11.54 -7.77
C SER A 193 -11.41 12.53 -8.93
N TYR A 194 -10.46 13.46 -8.86
CA TYR A 194 -10.21 14.47 -9.89
C TYR A 194 -9.03 14.09 -10.79
N ASN A 195 -8.16 13.19 -10.29
CA ASN A 195 -7.14 12.45 -11.02
C ASN A 195 -6.74 11.22 -10.17
N ASN A 196 -5.68 10.51 -10.54
CA ASN A 196 -5.26 9.30 -9.83
C ASN A 196 -4.85 9.53 -8.35
N HIS A 197 -4.38 10.73 -8.00
CA HIS A 197 -3.78 11.05 -6.70
C HIS A 197 -4.49 12.18 -5.93
N ALA A 198 -5.55 12.78 -6.49
CA ALA A 198 -6.35 13.83 -5.86
C ALA A 198 -7.81 13.41 -5.74
N TRP A 199 -8.25 13.17 -4.50
CA TRP A 199 -9.57 12.62 -4.18
C TRP A 199 -10.44 13.64 -3.45
N SER A 200 -11.75 13.46 -3.55
CA SER A 200 -12.76 14.35 -2.98
C SER A 200 -12.73 14.42 -1.45
N PHE A 201 -13.61 15.22 -0.85
CA PHE A 201 -14.00 14.96 0.54
C PHE A 201 -14.55 13.55 0.69
N PRO A 202 -14.38 12.90 1.86
CA PRO A 202 -15.03 11.64 2.13
C PRO A 202 -16.55 11.83 2.23
N SER A 203 -17.34 10.86 1.76
CA SER A 203 -18.79 10.86 1.97
C SER A 203 -19.16 10.81 3.46
N GLU A 204 -20.43 11.07 3.76
CA GLU A 204 -21.03 10.63 5.02
C GLU A 204 -20.84 9.11 5.20
N PRO A 205 -20.59 8.66 6.45
CA PRO A 205 -20.33 7.26 6.73
C PRO A 205 -21.60 6.41 6.64
N VAL A 206 -21.46 5.21 6.09
CA VAL A 206 -22.49 4.16 6.17
C VAL A 206 -21.94 3.01 7.00
N LYS A 207 -22.60 2.71 8.13
CA LYS A 207 -22.23 1.59 9.00
C LYS A 207 -23.01 0.35 8.60
N LEU A 208 -22.31 -0.65 8.05
CA LEU A 208 -22.89 -1.94 7.68
C LEU A 208 -22.95 -2.86 8.90
N LEU A 209 -24.16 -3.27 9.27
CA LEU A 209 -24.46 -4.25 10.30
C LEU A 209 -24.88 -5.56 9.63
N VAL A 210 -24.17 -6.64 9.95
CA VAL A 210 -24.47 -7.99 9.42
C VAL A 210 -24.84 -8.88 10.58
N THR A 211 -26.04 -9.45 10.63
CA THR A 211 -26.50 -10.35 11.71
C THR A 211 -26.55 -11.80 11.25
N GLY A 212 -26.57 -12.75 12.19
CA GLY A 212 -26.54 -14.19 11.89
C GLY A 212 -25.11 -14.72 11.72
N ASP A 213 -24.75 -15.68 12.54
CA ASP A 213 -23.61 -16.57 12.30
C ASP A 213 -24.15 -17.79 11.57
N ILE A 214 -23.42 -18.29 10.56
CA ILE A 214 -23.61 -19.69 10.14
C ILE A 214 -23.03 -20.52 11.29
N GLU A 215 -23.79 -20.67 12.37
CA GLU A 215 -23.64 -21.82 13.22
C GLU A 215 -23.91 -23.00 12.31
N ASN A 216 -22.83 -23.67 11.92
CA ASN A 216 -22.89 -25.01 11.41
C ASN A 216 -23.49 -25.82 12.56
N THR A 217 -24.82 -25.88 12.62
CA THR A 217 -25.57 -26.77 13.49
C THR A 217 -25.21 -28.14 12.97
N SER A 218 -24.10 -28.70 13.47
CA SER A 218 -23.78 -30.09 13.32
C SER A 218 -24.98 -30.82 13.93
N LEU A 219 -25.85 -31.32 13.08
CA LEU A 219 -26.74 -32.41 13.42
C LEU A 219 -25.83 -33.52 13.94
N ALA A 220 -25.71 -33.60 15.26
CA ALA A 220 -25.19 -34.80 15.89
C ALA A 220 -26.13 -35.93 15.44
N PRO A 221 -25.60 -37.05 14.90
CA PRO A 221 -26.44 -38.21 14.68
C PRO A 221 -26.95 -38.65 16.06
N GLU A 222 -28.27 -38.64 16.26
CA GLU A 222 -28.86 -39.41 17.36
C GLU A 222 -28.50 -40.88 17.12
N ASP A 223 -27.75 -41.45 18.05
CA ASP A 223 -27.43 -42.87 18.10
C ASP A 223 -28.71 -43.65 18.44
N PRO A 224 -29.23 -44.52 17.56
CA PRO A 224 -30.37 -45.32 17.90
C PRO A 224 -29.93 -46.49 18.80
N THR A 225 -30.12 -46.34 20.11
CA THR A 225 -30.20 -47.48 21.02
C THR A 225 -31.30 -48.43 20.56
N PHE A 226 -30.91 -49.61 20.07
CA PHE A 226 -31.82 -50.74 19.87
C PHE A 226 -31.92 -51.59 21.16
N PRO A 227 -33.08 -52.24 21.41
CA PRO A 227 -33.32 -53.12 22.56
C PRO A 227 -32.59 -54.47 22.46
#